data_AF-A0A964CA32-F1
#
_entry.id   AF-A0A964CA32-F1
#
_cell.length_a   1.000
_cell.length_b   1.000
_cell.length_c   1.000
_cell.angle_alpha   90.00
_cell.angle_beta   90.00
_cell.angle_gamma   90.00
#
_symmetry.space_group_name_H-M   'P 1'
#
loop_
_entity.id
_entity.type
_entity.pdbx_description
1 polymer ?
#
loop_
_entity_poly.entity_id
_entity_poly.type
_entity_poly.pdbx_seq_one_letter_code
_entity_poly.pdbx_strand_id
1 'polypeptide(L)'
;MIEQENLIQNCSQESDSLRQQGEQLAKQGKWHEAIECYRSAIHLNPESAETYYQLGVSLKQITHWDEAVTYFKKSLEINPNLSWSHNFLGQILAIQGKLDEAISTYKNAIEKGVMLPWFHEHLGNLLLQQGKLDDAVDCYRCAIKVNPESADIYDSLGVALQKQGNLTEALNYYQKAIEIQPEFLKYRKTFAAALTTQGKVEDAVIAYRNDIPSHPSTALKEIVKQAWIVGNQIDLSDCTYGIWHDGKKVFSQPSSYYYFLAGMVRNHRLSRILEIGTYRGGSIMAMHRALEDKSLAKLVTVDINLFEEERLKSFTEIERITGDAVSKQVISEVVKKFDGEPIDLIYIDGDHKYESTIAAYGIYTTLLKPRFVIFDDITLNDSMFRMWRELLRTQGEKIINAVEVEPSIRPEQTNPGFGLIQIR
;
A
#
# COMPACT_ATOMS: atom_id res chain seq x y z
N MET A 1 38.53 61.03 -0.49
CA MET A 1 38.78 59.58 -0.67
C MET A 1 38.69 58.86 0.66
N ILE A 2 39.55 59.14 1.65
CA ILE A 2 39.52 58.46 2.97
C ILE A 2 38.16 58.56 3.69
N GLU A 3 37.49 59.72 3.68
CA GLU A 3 36.16 59.85 4.30
C GLU A 3 35.05 59.06 3.58
N GLN A 4 35.14 58.95 2.26
CA GLN A 4 34.19 58.14 1.47
C GLN A 4 34.45 56.65 1.65
N GLU A 5 35.71 56.24 1.74
CA GLU A 5 36.11 54.85 2.05
C GLU A 5 35.65 54.44 3.45
N ASN A 6 35.79 55.31 4.45
CA ASN A 6 35.30 55.05 5.81
C ASN A 6 33.76 54.97 5.89
N LEU A 7 33.04 55.80 5.13
CA LEU A 7 31.57 55.74 5.06
C LEU A 7 31.09 54.45 4.41
N ILE A 8 31.69 54.04 3.28
CA ILE A 8 31.36 52.78 2.60
C ILE A 8 31.66 51.58 3.51
N GLN A 9 32.79 51.60 4.21
CA GLN A 9 33.18 50.54 5.13
C GLN A 9 32.22 50.42 6.32
N ASN A 10 31.76 51.55 6.88
CA ASN A 10 30.77 51.56 7.96
C ASN A 10 29.41 51.02 7.48
N CYS A 11 28.92 51.44 6.31
CA CYS A 11 27.67 50.92 5.75
C CYS A 11 27.74 49.42 5.45
N SER A 12 28.89 48.92 4.97
CA SER A 12 29.10 47.49 4.75
C SER A 12 29.07 46.69 6.06
N GLN A 13 29.73 47.18 7.11
CA GLN A 13 29.75 46.52 8.42
C GLN A 13 28.36 46.49 9.07
N GLU A 14 27.62 47.59 8.96
CA GLU A 14 26.24 47.68 9.46
C GLU A 14 25.30 46.73 8.70
N SER A 15 25.42 46.66 7.37
CA SER A 15 24.70 45.68 6.56
C SER A 15 24.97 44.25 7.00
N ASP A 16 26.24 43.89 7.24
CA ASP A 16 26.60 42.54 7.67
C ASP A 16 26.06 42.21 9.06
N SER A 17 26.07 43.20 9.97
CA SER A 17 25.47 43.05 11.31
C SER A 17 23.96 42.78 11.22
N LEU A 18 23.23 43.54 10.40
CA LEU A 18 21.80 43.34 10.17
C LEU A 18 21.50 41.99 9.53
N ARG A 19 22.33 41.54 8.57
CA ARG A 19 22.20 40.20 7.98
C ARG A 19 22.38 39.12 9.05
N GLN A 20 23.42 39.19 9.88
CA GLN A 20 23.66 38.21 10.95
C GLN A 20 22.52 38.19 11.97
N GLN A 21 21.96 39.35 12.32
CA GLN A 21 20.78 39.45 13.17
C GLN A 21 19.57 38.76 12.52
N GLY A 22 19.34 38.99 11.23
CA GLY A 22 18.32 38.30 10.45
C GLY A 22 18.49 36.77 10.48
N GLU A 23 19.73 36.27 10.33
CA GLU A 23 20.03 34.84 10.39
C GLU A 23 19.72 34.24 11.77
N GLN A 24 20.02 34.98 12.85
CA GLN A 24 19.70 34.55 14.21
C GLN A 24 18.18 34.49 14.45
N LEU A 25 17.43 35.49 13.97
CA LEU A 25 15.98 35.54 14.05
C LEU A 25 15.33 34.41 13.23
N ALA A 26 15.85 34.15 12.02
CA ALA A 26 15.42 33.06 11.16
C ALA A 26 15.61 31.69 11.85
N LYS A 27 16.75 31.46 12.52
CA LYS A 27 16.99 30.24 13.33
C LYS A 27 16.00 30.09 14.49
N GLN A 28 15.45 31.18 15.00
CA GLN A 28 14.41 31.18 16.03
C GLN A 28 12.99 31.03 15.48
N GLY A 29 12.82 30.92 14.15
CA GLY A 29 11.52 30.87 13.49
C GLY A 29 10.80 32.22 13.40
N LYS A 30 11.48 33.33 13.74
CA LYS A 30 10.94 34.68 13.68
C LYS A 30 11.08 35.27 12.28
N TRP A 31 10.38 34.67 11.32
CA TRP A 31 10.57 34.95 9.89
C TRP A 31 10.27 36.40 9.50
N HIS A 32 9.23 37.02 10.05
CA HIS A 32 8.87 38.41 9.74
C HIS A 32 9.95 39.41 10.22
N GLU A 33 10.46 39.24 11.44
CA GLU A 33 11.54 40.09 11.97
C GLU A 33 12.82 39.89 11.16
N ALA A 34 13.13 38.65 10.77
CA ALA A 34 14.29 38.34 9.93
C ALA A 34 14.20 39.02 8.55
N ILE A 35 13.02 39.01 7.91
CA ILE A 35 12.77 39.66 6.62
C ILE A 35 13.07 41.17 6.69
N GLU A 36 12.64 41.85 7.75
CA GLU A 36 12.89 43.28 7.92
C GLU A 36 14.38 43.58 8.15
N CYS A 37 15.08 42.75 8.91
CA CYS A 37 16.55 42.82 9.03
C CYS A 37 17.24 42.65 7.67
N TYR A 38 16.84 41.68 6.86
CA TYR A 38 17.43 41.46 5.55
C TYR A 38 17.12 42.58 4.55
N ARG A 39 15.89 43.12 4.56
CA ARG A 39 15.52 44.29 3.73
C ARG A 39 16.37 45.52 4.10
N SER A 40 16.59 45.74 5.39
CA SER A 40 17.45 46.82 5.90
C SER A 40 18.90 46.60 5.49
N ALA A 41 19.41 45.38 5.61
CA ALA A 41 20.76 45.03 5.14
C ALA A 41 20.92 45.25 3.62
N ILE A 42 19.94 44.85 2.81
CA ILE A 42 19.93 45.11 1.35
C ILE A 42 19.94 46.60 1.04
N HIS A 43 19.24 47.43 1.83
CA HIS A 43 19.24 48.87 1.63
C HIS A 43 20.63 49.48 1.84
N LEU A 44 21.41 48.96 2.79
CA LEU A 44 22.77 49.40 3.09
C LEU A 44 23.83 48.81 2.15
N ASN A 45 23.62 47.57 1.70
CA ASN A 45 24.48 46.90 0.72
C ASN A 45 23.67 46.14 -0.35
N PRO A 46 23.33 46.80 -1.47
CA PRO A 46 22.57 46.21 -2.56
C PRO A 46 23.32 45.15 -3.38
N GLU A 47 24.63 44.95 -3.15
CA GLU A 47 25.47 43.99 -3.90
C GLU A 47 25.70 42.67 -3.12
N SER A 48 24.93 42.44 -2.05
CA SER A 48 25.06 41.21 -1.25
C SER A 48 24.14 40.10 -1.75
N ALA A 49 24.68 39.24 -2.64
CA ALA A 49 23.97 38.04 -3.12
C ALA A 49 23.46 37.14 -1.98
N GLU A 50 24.23 37.02 -0.89
CA GLU A 50 23.88 36.21 0.28
C GLU A 50 22.67 36.79 1.02
N THR A 51 22.60 38.12 1.20
CA THR A 51 21.45 38.74 1.87
C THR A 51 20.16 38.53 1.08
N TYR A 52 20.21 38.65 -0.26
CA TYR A 52 19.08 38.34 -1.12
C TYR A 52 18.65 36.87 -1.05
N TYR A 53 19.62 35.96 -1.01
CA TYR A 53 19.37 34.53 -0.81
C TYR A 53 18.64 34.27 0.52
N GLN A 54 19.16 34.79 1.63
CA GLN A 54 18.57 34.60 2.97
C GLN A 54 17.18 35.22 3.11
N LEU A 55 16.95 36.37 2.47
CA LEU A 55 15.63 36.98 2.35
C LEU A 55 14.67 36.05 1.59
N GLY A 56 15.10 35.54 0.42
CA GLY A 56 14.32 34.58 -0.36
C GLY A 56 13.97 33.31 0.43
N VAL A 57 14.91 32.77 1.21
CA VAL A 57 14.68 31.61 2.09
C VAL A 57 13.63 31.94 3.16
N SER A 58 13.69 33.13 3.76
CA SER A 58 12.74 33.53 4.81
C SER A 58 11.33 33.73 4.25
N LEU A 59 11.21 34.34 3.07
CA LEU A 59 9.93 34.49 2.35
C LEU A 59 9.33 33.14 1.95
N LYS A 60 10.17 32.18 1.54
CA LYS A 60 9.76 30.81 1.28
C LYS A 60 9.09 30.15 2.50
N GLN A 61 9.66 30.35 3.70
CA GLN A 61 9.12 29.76 4.94
C GLN A 61 7.74 30.29 5.29
N ILE A 62 7.45 31.54 4.95
CA ILE A 62 6.11 32.13 5.10
C ILE A 62 5.27 32.05 3.82
N THR A 63 5.63 31.17 2.88
CA THR A 63 4.89 30.89 1.63
C THR A 63 4.67 32.07 0.68
N HIS A 64 5.50 33.11 0.79
CA HIS A 64 5.52 34.25 -0.14
C HIS A 64 6.35 33.91 -1.39
N TRP A 65 5.86 32.97 -2.19
CA TRP A 65 6.60 32.33 -3.28
C TRP A 65 7.07 33.30 -4.38
N ASP A 66 6.24 34.25 -4.78
CA ASP A 66 6.56 35.19 -5.87
C ASP A 66 7.67 36.19 -5.49
N GLU A 67 7.63 36.72 -4.26
CA GLU A 67 8.70 37.56 -3.74
C GLU A 67 9.99 36.74 -3.57
N ALA A 68 9.90 35.51 -3.06
CA ALA A 68 11.06 34.63 -2.92
C ALA A 68 11.74 34.37 -4.28
N VAL A 69 10.98 34.07 -5.33
CA VAL A 69 11.51 33.92 -6.70
C VAL A 69 12.24 35.18 -7.16
N THR A 70 11.67 36.35 -6.91
CA THR A 70 12.27 37.65 -7.28
C THR A 70 13.63 37.83 -6.62
N TYR A 71 13.72 37.56 -5.31
CA TYR A 71 14.98 37.73 -4.58
C TYR A 71 16.01 36.63 -4.87
N PHE A 72 15.59 35.39 -5.16
CA PHE A 72 16.53 34.37 -5.65
C PHE A 72 17.09 34.73 -7.02
N LYS A 73 16.26 35.25 -7.95
CA LYS A 73 16.75 35.76 -9.25
C LYS A 73 17.77 36.90 -9.03
N LYS A 74 17.50 37.83 -8.13
CA LYS A 74 18.44 38.92 -7.80
C LYS A 74 19.74 38.45 -7.17
N SER A 75 19.67 37.47 -6.28
CA SER A 75 20.84 36.80 -5.72
C SER A 75 21.73 36.18 -6.82
N LEU A 76 21.11 35.56 -7.82
CA LEU A 76 21.81 34.94 -8.96
C LEU A 76 22.31 35.94 -10.01
N GLU A 77 21.69 37.12 -10.13
CA GLU A 77 22.21 38.21 -10.95
C GLU A 77 23.54 38.73 -10.39
N ILE A 78 23.65 38.83 -9.06
CA ILE A 78 24.87 39.29 -8.37
C ILE A 78 25.92 38.19 -8.31
N ASN A 79 25.54 36.97 -7.91
CA ASN A 79 26.42 35.81 -7.87
C ASN A 79 25.82 34.63 -8.65
N PRO A 80 26.16 34.46 -9.94
CA PRO A 80 25.61 33.41 -10.79
C PRO A 80 25.93 31.97 -10.37
N ASN A 81 26.90 31.79 -9.47
CA ASN A 81 27.39 30.48 -9.02
C ASN A 81 26.84 30.08 -7.64
N LEU A 82 25.91 30.86 -7.06
CA LEU A 82 25.35 30.56 -5.74
C LEU A 82 24.37 29.37 -5.82
N SER A 83 24.88 28.19 -5.51
CA SER A 83 24.19 26.90 -5.70
C SER A 83 22.84 26.82 -4.97
N TRP A 84 22.76 27.35 -3.76
CA TRP A 84 21.53 27.32 -2.97
C TRP A 84 20.41 28.18 -3.57
N SER A 85 20.74 29.31 -4.21
CA SER A 85 19.75 30.15 -4.90
C SER A 85 19.18 29.45 -6.13
N HIS A 86 20.02 28.79 -6.95
CA HIS A 86 19.53 27.93 -8.04
C HIS A 86 18.61 26.83 -7.53
N ASN A 87 18.98 26.18 -6.43
CA ASN A 87 18.19 25.11 -5.83
C ASN A 87 16.78 25.57 -5.45
N PHE A 88 16.68 26.61 -4.61
CA PHE A 88 15.37 27.07 -4.14
C PHE A 88 14.56 27.75 -5.23
N LEU A 89 15.20 28.47 -6.17
CA LEU A 89 14.52 29.03 -7.32
C LEU A 89 13.86 27.91 -8.15
N GLY A 90 14.61 26.87 -8.48
CA GLY A 90 14.08 25.71 -9.22
C GLY A 90 12.93 25.00 -8.50
N GLN A 91 13.07 24.76 -7.18
CA GLN A 91 12.02 24.12 -6.38
C GLN A 91 10.73 24.95 -6.32
N ILE A 92 10.84 26.27 -6.11
CA ILE A 92 9.65 27.14 -6.03
C ILE A 92 8.97 27.25 -7.39
N LEU A 93 9.74 27.42 -8.47
CA LEU A 93 9.18 27.43 -9.83
C LEU A 93 8.45 26.12 -10.15
N ALA A 94 8.99 24.97 -9.71
CA ALA A 94 8.33 23.68 -9.85
C ALA A 94 7.01 23.61 -9.06
N ILE A 95 6.99 24.07 -7.80
CA ILE A 95 5.77 24.15 -6.97
C ILE A 95 4.71 25.04 -7.62
N GLN A 96 5.13 26.14 -8.25
CA GLN A 96 4.26 27.04 -9.01
C GLN A 96 3.79 26.47 -10.36
N GLY A 97 4.22 25.27 -10.74
CA GLY A 97 3.91 24.65 -12.03
C GLY A 97 4.66 25.24 -13.23
N LYS A 98 5.63 26.15 -13.00
CA LYS A 98 6.48 26.74 -14.04
C LYS A 98 7.64 25.81 -14.39
N LEU A 99 7.31 24.63 -14.89
CA LEU A 99 8.26 23.53 -15.10
C LEU A 99 9.41 23.89 -16.05
N ASP A 100 9.13 24.62 -17.14
CA ASP A 100 10.17 25.01 -18.11
C ASP A 100 11.21 25.98 -17.50
N GLU A 101 10.76 26.96 -16.71
CA GLU A 101 11.66 27.87 -15.99
C GLU A 101 12.49 27.11 -14.94
N ALA A 102 11.88 26.15 -14.23
CA ALA A 102 12.58 25.33 -13.26
C ALA A 102 13.68 24.47 -13.93
N ILE A 103 13.35 23.82 -15.05
CA ILE A 103 14.30 23.03 -15.85
C ILE A 103 15.44 23.93 -16.35
N SER A 104 15.13 25.11 -16.89
CA SER A 104 16.15 26.05 -17.35
C SER A 104 17.07 26.49 -16.22
N THR A 105 16.54 26.67 -15.01
CA THR A 105 17.33 27.05 -13.82
C THR A 105 18.34 25.96 -13.48
N TYR A 106 17.91 24.71 -13.37
CA TYR A 106 18.82 23.59 -13.06
C TYR A 106 19.83 23.32 -14.17
N LYS A 107 19.42 23.37 -15.45
CA LYS A 107 20.35 23.21 -16.59
C LYS A 107 21.45 24.26 -16.59
N ASN A 108 21.09 25.54 -16.41
CA ASN A 108 22.05 26.63 -16.35
C ASN A 108 23.05 26.46 -15.19
N ALA A 109 22.57 26.01 -14.02
CA ALA A 109 23.42 25.74 -12.88
C ALA A 109 24.43 24.61 -13.17
N ILE A 110 23.97 23.52 -13.79
CA ILE A 110 24.82 22.38 -14.20
C ILE A 110 25.86 22.82 -15.24
N GLU A 111 25.45 23.58 -16.26
CA GLU A 111 26.36 24.10 -17.31
C GLU A 111 27.46 25.01 -16.76
N LYS A 112 27.17 25.76 -15.70
CA LYS A 112 28.15 26.60 -14.99
C LYS A 112 29.08 25.80 -14.06
N GLY A 113 28.94 24.47 -14.01
CA GLY A 113 29.76 23.61 -13.15
C GLY A 113 29.39 23.71 -11.68
N VAL A 114 28.18 24.17 -11.35
CA VAL A 114 27.68 24.22 -9.97
C VAL A 114 27.34 22.79 -9.53
N MET A 115 28.32 22.12 -8.94
CA MET A 115 28.25 20.70 -8.55
C MET A 115 27.52 20.55 -7.21
N LEU A 116 26.18 20.46 -7.24
CA LEU A 116 25.40 19.95 -6.12
C LEU A 116 24.83 18.56 -6.43
N PRO A 117 24.90 17.59 -5.48
CA PRO A 117 24.48 16.21 -5.71
C PRO A 117 23.05 16.03 -6.23
N TRP A 118 22.14 16.90 -5.80
CA TRP A 118 20.69 16.79 -6.05
C TRP A 118 20.20 17.53 -7.31
N PHE A 119 21.05 18.26 -8.04
CA PHE A 119 20.59 18.97 -9.25
C PHE A 119 20.16 18.04 -10.37
N HIS A 120 20.93 16.98 -10.63
CA HIS A 120 20.56 15.97 -11.61
C HIS A 120 19.28 15.22 -11.20
N GLU A 121 19.08 14.97 -9.90
CA GLU A 121 17.84 14.38 -9.38
C GLU A 121 16.63 15.31 -9.60
N HIS A 122 16.72 16.57 -9.19
CA HIS A 122 15.64 17.54 -9.36
C HIS A 122 15.32 17.77 -10.85
N LEU A 123 16.34 17.89 -11.70
CA LEU A 123 16.15 18.00 -13.14
C LEU A 123 15.48 16.74 -13.71
N GLY A 124 15.90 15.54 -13.29
CA GLY A 124 15.27 14.28 -13.67
C GLY A 124 13.79 14.22 -13.29
N ASN A 125 13.44 14.63 -12.07
CA ASN A 125 12.05 14.67 -11.59
C ASN A 125 11.17 15.60 -12.44
N LEU A 126 11.68 16.78 -12.81
CA LEU A 126 10.96 17.73 -13.65
C LEU A 126 10.78 17.22 -15.08
N LEU A 127 11.81 16.61 -15.66
CA LEU A 127 11.76 16.02 -17.00
C LEU A 127 10.79 14.83 -17.04
N LEU A 128 10.79 14.00 -16.00
CA LEU A 128 9.84 12.91 -15.83
C LEU A 128 8.39 13.43 -15.77
N GLN A 129 8.15 14.53 -15.04
CA GLN A 129 6.84 15.19 -14.98
C GLN A 129 6.40 15.74 -16.34
N GLN A 130 7.32 16.20 -17.18
CA GLN A 130 7.05 16.61 -18.56
C GLN A 130 6.91 15.45 -19.55
N GLY A 131 7.16 14.21 -19.13
CA GLY A 131 7.17 13.04 -20.01
C GLY A 131 8.40 12.95 -20.92
N LYS A 132 9.46 13.73 -20.67
CA LYS A 132 10.75 13.65 -21.37
C LYS A 132 11.58 12.53 -20.75
N LEU A 133 11.18 11.29 -21.05
CA LEU A 133 11.67 10.11 -20.33
C LEU A 133 13.17 9.84 -20.55
N ASP A 134 13.66 9.99 -21.78
CA ASP A 134 15.08 9.74 -22.11
C ASP A 134 16.00 10.69 -21.35
N ASP A 135 15.71 12.00 -21.41
CA ASP A 135 16.46 13.02 -20.67
C ASP A 135 16.40 12.79 -19.16
N ALA A 136 15.24 12.33 -18.63
CA ALA A 136 15.08 12.04 -17.21
C ALA A 136 15.96 10.86 -16.77
N VAL A 137 15.99 9.78 -17.55
CA VAL A 137 16.85 8.60 -17.29
C VAL A 137 18.32 8.99 -17.27
N ASP A 138 18.78 9.79 -18.23
CA ASP A 138 20.16 10.26 -18.27
C ASP A 138 20.50 11.14 -17.06
N CYS A 139 19.57 12.01 -16.65
CA CYS A 139 19.72 12.81 -15.45
C CYS A 139 19.84 11.93 -14.19
N TYR A 140 18.96 10.94 -14.01
CA TYR A 140 19.05 10.04 -12.85
C TYR A 140 20.33 9.20 -12.85
N ARG A 141 20.79 8.73 -14.01
CA ARG A 141 22.08 8.04 -14.14
C ARG A 141 23.25 8.93 -13.74
N CYS A 142 23.22 10.21 -14.09
CA CYS A 142 24.20 11.18 -13.58
C CYS A 142 24.06 11.39 -12.07
N ALA A 143 22.84 11.48 -11.55
CA ALA A 143 22.59 11.64 -10.11
C ALA A 143 23.13 10.45 -9.28
N ILE A 144 22.98 9.21 -9.77
CA ILE A 144 23.55 8.00 -9.16
C ILE A 144 25.08 8.06 -9.08
N LYS A 145 25.75 8.58 -10.10
CA LYS A 145 27.23 8.73 -10.07
C LYS A 145 27.69 9.66 -8.96
N VAL A 146 26.87 10.64 -8.58
CA VAL A 146 27.20 11.62 -7.54
C VAL A 146 26.77 11.12 -6.16
N ASN A 147 25.61 10.47 -6.06
CA ASN A 147 25.09 9.90 -4.82
C ASN A 147 24.63 8.44 -5.02
N PRO A 148 25.56 7.47 -4.99
CA PRO A 148 25.26 6.07 -5.28
C PRO A 148 24.47 5.35 -4.17
N GLU A 149 24.29 5.98 -3.01
CA GLU A 149 23.59 5.44 -1.83
C GLU A 149 22.17 6.03 -1.68
N SER A 150 21.65 6.74 -2.70
CA SER A 150 20.30 7.31 -2.64
C SER A 150 19.25 6.36 -3.23
N ALA A 151 18.50 5.69 -2.36
CA ALA A 151 17.41 4.80 -2.77
C ALA A 151 16.32 5.53 -3.60
N ASP A 152 16.02 6.79 -3.28
CA ASP A 152 15.02 7.60 -4.01
C ASP A 152 15.41 7.84 -5.47
N ILE A 153 16.71 7.97 -5.77
CA ILE A 153 17.19 8.15 -7.16
C ILE A 153 17.00 6.85 -7.95
N TYR A 154 17.31 5.70 -7.35
CA TYR A 154 17.09 4.39 -7.99
C TYR A 154 15.61 4.11 -8.24
N ASP A 155 14.73 4.42 -7.28
CA ASP A 155 13.28 4.31 -7.45
C ASP A 155 12.79 5.21 -8.58
N SER A 156 13.22 6.47 -8.60
CA SER A 156 12.84 7.44 -9.64
C SER A 156 13.33 7.02 -11.04
N LEU A 157 14.53 6.46 -11.14
CA LEU A 157 15.04 5.86 -12.38
C LEU A 157 14.20 4.65 -12.81
N GLY A 158 13.84 3.78 -11.88
CA GLY A 158 12.93 2.66 -12.13
C GLY A 158 11.59 3.12 -12.69
N VAL A 159 10.99 4.18 -12.11
CA VAL A 159 9.73 4.77 -12.60
C VAL A 159 9.88 5.32 -14.02
N ALA A 160 10.98 6.01 -14.31
CA ALA A 160 11.24 6.54 -15.65
C ALA A 160 11.38 5.41 -16.69
N LEU A 161 12.16 4.37 -16.39
CA LEU A 161 12.36 3.20 -17.26
C LEU A 161 11.06 2.41 -17.47
N GLN A 162 10.26 2.24 -16.42
CA GLN A 162 8.96 1.58 -16.53
C GLN A 162 8.03 2.36 -17.47
N LYS A 163 8.02 3.71 -17.39
CA LYS A 163 7.24 4.56 -18.31
C LYS A 163 7.75 4.49 -19.75
N GLN A 164 9.04 4.22 -19.99
CA GLN A 164 9.58 3.95 -21.33
C GLN A 164 9.21 2.55 -21.85
N GLY A 165 8.62 1.69 -21.02
CA GLY A 165 8.35 0.29 -21.35
C GLY A 165 9.53 -0.65 -21.08
N ASN A 166 10.64 -0.16 -20.54
CA ASN A 166 11.80 -0.98 -20.18
C ASN A 166 11.65 -1.55 -18.76
N LEU A 167 10.64 -2.42 -18.62
CA LEU A 167 10.22 -2.94 -17.32
C LEU A 167 11.27 -3.84 -16.65
N THR A 168 12.05 -4.58 -17.44
CA THR A 168 13.09 -5.48 -16.92
C THR A 168 14.22 -4.70 -16.25
N GLU A 169 14.69 -3.61 -16.87
CA GLU A 169 15.72 -2.76 -16.26
C GLU A 169 15.16 -2.00 -15.05
N ALA A 170 13.91 -1.54 -15.12
CA ALA A 170 13.24 -0.89 -14.00
C ALA A 170 13.22 -1.76 -12.73
N LEU A 171 12.88 -3.05 -12.87
CA LEU A 171 12.87 -4.00 -11.75
C LEU A 171 14.22 -4.14 -11.05
N ASN A 172 15.33 -4.11 -11.81
CA ASN A 172 16.68 -4.17 -11.22
C ASN A 172 16.96 -2.92 -10.38
N TYR A 173 16.53 -1.74 -10.82
CA TYR A 173 16.73 -0.50 -10.08
C TYR A 173 15.81 -0.36 -8.87
N TYR A 174 14.55 -0.80 -8.97
CA TYR A 174 13.68 -0.91 -7.81
C TYR A 174 14.26 -1.87 -6.75
N GLN A 175 14.82 -3.01 -7.17
CA GLN A 175 15.51 -3.94 -6.27
C GLN A 175 16.70 -3.26 -5.58
N LYS A 176 17.49 -2.45 -6.30
CA LYS A 176 18.58 -1.66 -5.71
C LYS A 176 18.09 -0.64 -4.67
N ALA A 177 16.97 0.04 -4.92
CA ALA A 177 16.37 0.93 -3.94
C ALA A 177 15.99 0.19 -2.64
N ILE A 178 15.43 -1.02 -2.75
CA ILE A 178 15.10 -1.89 -1.61
C ILE A 178 16.36 -2.37 -0.89
N GLU A 179 17.44 -2.71 -1.60
CA GLU A 179 18.70 -3.12 -0.98
C GLU A 179 19.33 -2.00 -0.14
N ILE A 180 19.23 -0.75 -0.58
CA ILE A 180 19.80 0.42 0.11
C ILE A 180 18.97 0.82 1.33
N GLN A 181 17.64 0.84 1.21
CA GLN A 181 16.71 1.21 2.29
C GLN A 181 15.59 0.16 2.43
N PRO A 182 15.89 -1.02 3.01
CA PRO A 182 14.97 -2.14 3.08
C PRO A 182 13.74 -1.88 3.95
N GLU A 183 13.81 -0.93 4.87
CA GLU A 183 12.73 -0.52 5.77
C GLU A 183 11.68 0.39 5.10
N PHE A 184 12.02 1.01 3.97
CA PHE A 184 11.14 1.97 3.33
C PHE A 184 10.16 1.30 2.36
N LEU A 185 8.94 1.08 2.84
CA LEU A 185 7.90 0.34 2.13
C LEU A 185 7.53 0.88 0.74
N LYS A 186 7.77 2.18 0.49
CA LYS A 186 7.50 2.81 -0.82
C LYS A 186 8.15 2.00 -1.95
N TYR A 187 9.42 1.60 -1.80
CA TYR A 187 10.19 0.93 -2.85
C TYR A 187 9.72 -0.49 -3.14
N ARG A 188 9.28 -1.21 -2.10
CA ARG A 188 8.72 -2.56 -2.27
C ARG A 188 7.36 -2.51 -2.97
N LYS A 189 6.55 -1.50 -2.68
CA LYS A 189 5.27 -1.27 -3.37
C LYS A 189 5.48 -0.94 -4.85
N THR A 190 6.45 -0.09 -5.20
CA THR A 190 6.76 0.24 -6.59
C THR A 190 7.30 -0.99 -7.34
N PHE A 191 8.19 -1.77 -6.70
CA PHE A 191 8.69 -3.03 -7.24
C PHE A 191 7.59 -4.06 -7.50
N ALA A 192 6.71 -4.32 -6.53
CA ALA A 192 5.63 -5.29 -6.67
C ALA A 192 4.57 -4.86 -7.71
N ALA A 193 4.28 -3.56 -7.80
CA ALA A 193 3.43 -3.02 -8.87
C ALA A 193 4.07 -3.20 -10.26
N ALA A 194 5.39 -3.06 -10.36
CA ALA A 194 6.12 -3.31 -11.59
C ALA A 194 6.11 -4.81 -11.98
N LEU A 195 6.31 -5.72 -11.02
CA LEU A 195 6.18 -7.17 -11.24
C LEU A 195 4.80 -7.57 -11.75
N THR A 196 3.75 -6.96 -11.17
CA THR A 196 2.37 -7.11 -11.63
C THR A 196 2.22 -6.68 -13.09
N THR A 197 2.78 -5.52 -13.46
CA THR A 197 2.74 -5.01 -14.84
C THR A 197 3.47 -5.96 -15.80
N GLN A 198 4.46 -6.71 -15.33
CA GLN A 198 5.19 -7.71 -16.11
C GLN A 198 4.42 -9.02 -16.27
N GLY A 199 3.31 -9.21 -15.55
CA GLY A 199 2.60 -10.47 -15.47
C GLY A 199 3.25 -11.49 -14.52
N LYS A 200 4.28 -11.09 -13.76
CA LYS A 200 4.92 -11.92 -12.72
C LYS A 200 4.19 -11.75 -11.39
N VAL A 201 2.95 -12.19 -11.40
CA VAL A 201 2.02 -11.86 -10.30
C VAL A 201 2.34 -12.69 -9.05
N GLU A 202 2.88 -13.91 -9.17
CA GLU A 202 3.38 -14.66 -8.00
C GLU A 202 4.54 -13.93 -7.29
N ASP A 203 5.52 -13.44 -8.06
CA ASP A 203 6.65 -12.67 -7.52
C ASP A 203 6.17 -11.37 -6.85
N ALA A 204 5.15 -10.71 -7.41
CA ALA A 204 4.55 -9.51 -6.83
C ALA A 204 3.92 -9.81 -5.47
N VAL A 205 3.22 -10.94 -5.33
CA VAL A 205 2.64 -11.39 -4.06
C VAL A 205 3.74 -11.65 -3.03
N ILE A 206 4.83 -12.33 -3.42
CA ILE A 206 5.98 -12.57 -2.53
C ILE A 206 6.60 -11.23 -2.06
N ALA A 207 6.77 -10.28 -2.97
CA ALA A 207 7.31 -8.96 -2.64
C ALA A 207 6.42 -8.23 -1.61
N TYR A 208 5.10 -8.27 -1.76
CA TYR A 208 4.17 -7.70 -0.77
C TYR A 208 4.11 -8.50 0.55
N ARG A 209 4.31 -9.82 0.53
CA ARG A 209 4.33 -10.66 1.76
C ARG A 209 5.44 -10.23 2.72
N ASN A 210 6.60 -9.85 2.20
CA ASN A 210 7.71 -9.37 3.03
C ASN A 210 7.41 -8.03 3.76
N ASP A 211 6.29 -7.36 3.45
CA ASP A 211 5.87 -6.08 4.07
C ASP A 211 4.98 -6.24 5.31
N ILE A 212 4.44 -7.45 5.54
CA ILE A 212 3.50 -7.77 6.63
C ILE A 212 4.02 -7.33 8.02
N PRO A 213 5.31 -7.46 8.39
CA PRO A 213 5.75 -7.17 9.77
C PRO A 213 5.55 -5.72 10.23
N SER A 214 5.46 -4.75 9.30
CA SER A 214 5.46 -3.33 9.66
C SER A 214 4.09 -2.66 9.51
N HIS A 215 3.31 -3.02 8.47
CA HIS A 215 2.00 -2.41 8.19
C HIS A 215 1.02 -3.44 7.58
N PRO A 216 0.53 -4.40 8.39
CA PRO A 216 -0.21 -5.57 7.90
C PRO A 216 -1.41 -5.20 7.02
N SER A 217 -2.21 -4.21 7.43
CA SER A 217 -3.48 -3.88 6.77
C SER A 217 -3.34 -3.35 5.34
N THR A 218 -2.22 -2.71 4.99
CA THR A 218 -2.00 -2.15 3.65
C THR A 218 -1.33 -3.18 2.73
N ALA A 219 -0.33 -3.89 3.24
CA ALA A 219 0.32 -4.97 2.52
C ALA A 219 -0.69 -6.06 2.13
N LEU A 220 -1.57 -6.43 3.06
CA LEU A 220 -2.60 -7.44 2.80
C LEU A 220 -3.62 -7.00 1.78
N LYS A 221 -4.08 -5.75 1.78
CA LYS A 221 -4.99 -5.24 0.75
C LYS A 221 -4.40 -5.42 -0.66
N GLU A 222 -3.11 -5.14 -0.82
CA GLU A 222 -2.43 -5.32 -2.12
C GLU A 222 -2.16 -6.79 -2.43
N ILE A 223 -1.72 -7.60 -1.47
CA ILE A 223 -1.60 -9.07 -1.63
C ILE A 223 -2.92 -9.65 -2.12
N VAL A 224 -4.04 -9.28 -1.50
CA VAL A 224 -5.38 -9.75 -1.85
C VAL A 224 -5.76 -9.36 -3.28
N LYS A 225 -5.50 -8.10 -3.65
CA LYS A 225 -5.76 -7.60 -5.00
C LYS A 225 -4.93 -8.34 -6.05
N GLN A 226 -3.65 -8.62 -5.78
CA GLN A 226 -2.76 -9.30 -6.70
C GLN A 226 -3.01 -10.81 -6.75
N ALA A 227 -3.26 -11.41 -5.60
CA ALA A 227 -3.57 -12.83 -5.49
C ALA A 227 -4.77 -13.22 -6.36
N TRP A 228 -5.72 -12.29 -6.46
CA TRP A 228 -6.90 -12.44 -7.30
C TRP A 228 -6.59 -12.40 -8.81
N ILE A 229 -5.55 -11.69 -9.25
CA ILE A 229 -5.15 -11.64 -10.67
C ILE A 229 -4.50 -12.95 -11.12
N VAL A 230 -3.76 -13.65 -10.23
CA VAL A 230 -3.06 -14.91 -10.55
C VAL A 230 -4.01 -16.05 -10.88
N GLY A 231 -5.19 -16.08 -10.26
CA GLY A 231 -6.17 -17.13 -10.52
C GLY A 231 -5.59 -18.54 -10.45
N ASN A 232 -4.86 -18.86 -9.38
CA ASN A 232 -4.54 -20.21 -8.93
C ASN A 232 -3.97 -20.07 -7.51
N GLN A 233 -4.66 -20.69 -6.55
CA GLN A 233 -4.29 -20.95 -5.15
C GLN A 233 -3.07 -20.21 -4.58
N ILE A 234 -3.30 -19.25 -3.68
CA ILE A 234 -2.22 -18.53 -3.00
C ILE A 234 -2.23 -18.89 -1.53
N ASP A 235 -1.13 -19.47 -1.09
CA ASP A 235 -0.89 -19.82 0.31
C ASP A 235 -0.83 -18.54 1.17
N LEU A 236 -1.80 -18.38 2.07
CA LEU A 236 -1.85 -17.26 3.01
C LEU A 236 -1.52 -17.70 4.45
N SER A 237 -0.96 -18.90 4.66
CA SER A 237 -0.63 -19.45 5.98
C SER A 237 0.29 -18.53 6.82
N ASP A 238 1.15 -17.75 6.17
CA ASP A 238 2.04 -16.77 6.81
C ASP A 238 1.38 -15.42 7.11
N CYS A 239 0.15 -15.17 6.63
CA CYS A 239 -0.60 -13.98 7.01
C CYS A 239 -1.01 -14.15 8.47
N THR A 240 -0.32 -13.44 9.38
CA THR A 240 -0.53 -13.60 10.82
C THR A 240 -2.01 -13.61 11.17
N TYR A 241 -2.47 -14.82 11.55
CA TYR A 241 -3.66 -15.00 12.35
C TYR A 241 -3.47 -14.12 13.57
N GLY A 242 -4.40 -13.23 13.86
CA GLY A 242 -4.40 -12.57 15.15
C GLY A 242 -4.45 -13.68 16.19
N ILE A 243 -3.38 -13.83 16.98
CA ILE A 243 -3.30 -14.83 18.04
C ILE A 243 -4.57 -14.70 18.88
N TRP A 244 -5.38 -15.76 18.99
CA TRP A 244 -6.32 -15.86 20.09
C TRP A 244 -6.34 -17.27 20.65
N HIS A 245 -5.94 -17.37 21.92
CA HIS A 245 -6.56 -18.23 22.93
C HIS A 245 -5.92 -17.90 24.29
N ASP A 246 -6.40 -16.83 24.94
CA ASP A 246 -6.59 -16.83 26.40
C ASP A 246 -7.73 -15.86 26.73
N GLY A 247 -8.77 -16.38 27.39
CA GLY A 247 -10.14 -15.88 27.44
C GLY A 247 -10.39 -14.56 28.17
N LYS A 248 -9.46 -13.59 28.13
CA LYS A 248 -9.54 -12.35 28.90
C LYS A 248 -9.25 -11.04 28.15
N LYS A 249 -8.93 -11.03 26.86
CA LYS A 249 -8.63 -9.78 26.13
C LYS A 249 -9.60 -9.46 24.99
N VAL A 250 -10.50 -8.50 25.23
CA VAL A 250 -11.30 -7.85 24.19
C VAL A 250 -10.39 -7.37 23.06
N PHE A 251 -10.72 -7.73 21.81
CA PHE A 251 -9.98 -7.37 20.60
C PHE A 251 -9.81 -5.85 20.45
N SER A 252 -8.58 -5.39 20.21
CA SER A 252 -8.33 -4.00 19.78
C SER A 252 -8.19 -3.85 18.26
N GLN A 253 -7.83 -4.91 17.50
CA GLN A 253 -7.83 -4.90 16.03
C GLN A 253 -8.20 -6.28 15.45
N PRO A 254 -9.06 -6.37 14.40
CA PRO A 254 -9.35 -7.62 13.70
C PRO A 254 -8.08 -8.20 13.07
N SER A 255 -7.98 -9.53 13.00
CA SER A 255 -6.90 -10.17 12.26
C SER A 255 -6.93 -9.74 10.79
N SER A 256 -5.73 -9.72 10.27
CA SER A 256 -5.34 -9.35 8.92
C SER A 256 -6.16 -10.12 7.83
N TYR A 257 -6.53 -11.35 8.18
CA TYR A 257 -7.44 -12.27 7.52
C TYR A 257 -8.90 -11.80 7.38
N TYR A 258 -9.50 -11.22 8.41
CA TYR A 258 -10.90 -10.80 8.32
C TYR A 258 -11.11 -9.59 7.40
N TYR A 259 -10.08 -8.75 7.25
CA TYR A 259 -10.08 -7.69 6.25
C TYR A 259 -10.04 -8.22 4.82
N PHE A 260 -9.39 -9.38 4.59
CA PHE A 260 -9.43 -10.07 3.30
C PHE A 260 -10.86 -10.51 2.95
N LEU A 261 -11.52 -11.24 3.87
CA LEU A 261 -12.89 -11.69 3.68
C LEU A 261 -13.85 -10.51 3.45
N ALA A 262 -13.74 -9.45 4.24
CA ALA A 262 -14.55 -8.24 4.06
C ALA A 262 -14.31 -7.55 2.70
N GLY A 263 -13.05 -7.51 2.24
CA GLY A 263 -12.69 -7.01 0.92
C GLY A 263 -13.33 -7.82 -0.21
N MET A 264 -13.35 -9.15 -0.07
CA MET A 264 -14.02 -10.05 -1.02
C MET A 264 -15.52 -9.74 -1.13
N VAL A 265 -16.21 -9.65 0.02
CA VAL A 265 -17.64 -9.34 0.06
C VAL A 265 -17.93 -8.00 -0.61
N ARG A 266 -17.15 -6.96 -0.30
CA ARG A 266 -17.33 -5.62 -0.88
C ARG A 266 -17.07 -5.57 -2.38
N ASN A 267 -15.92 -6.09 -2.82
CA ASN A 267 -15.48 -5.96 -4.21
C ASN A 267 -16.34 -6.79 -5.17
N HIS A 268 -16.83 -7.94 -4.71
CA HIS A 268 -17.64 -8.83 -5.51
C HIS A 268 -19.15 -8.72 -5.25
N ARG A 269 -19.55 -7.82 -4.34
CA ARG A 269 -20.94 -7.60 -3.92
C ARG A 269 -21.61 -8.90 -3.48
N LEU A 270 -20.92 -9.65 -2.63
CA LEU A 270 -21.43 -10.91 -2.10
C LEU A 270 -22.52 -10.59 -1.08
N SER A 271 -23.64 -11.30 -1.19
CA SER A 271 -24.87 -11.00 -0.45
C SER A 271 -25.44 -12.22 0.26
N ARG A 272 -24.99 -13.44 -0.06
CA ARG A 272 -25.44 -14.68 0.57
C ARG A 272 -24.21 -15.47 1.01
N ILE A 273 -23.94 -15.47 2.31
CA ILE A 273 -22.70 -16.00 2.87
C ILE A 273 -23.02 -17.05 3.91
N LEU A 274 -22.42 -18.23 3.77
CA LEU A 274 -22.55 -19.35 4.69
C LEU A 274 -21.19 -19.62 5.33
N GLU A 275 -21.08 -19.58 6.66
CA GLU A 275 -19.93 -20.08 7.42
C GLU A 275 -20.26 -21.45 8.02
N ILE A 276 -19.34 -22.40 7.93
CA ILE A 276 -19.43 -23.73 8.54
C ILE A 276 -18.16 -23.93 9.36
N GLY A 277 -18.26 -24.06 10.68
CA GLY A 277 -17.06 -24.11 11.53
C GLY A 277 -17.31 -24.33 13.01
N THR A 278 -16.22 -24.46 13.78
CA THR A 278 -16.24 -24.73 15.23
C THR A 278 -16.30 -23.48 16.10
N TYR A 279 -16.23 -22.29 15.48
CA TYR A 279 -16.15 -21.03 16.19
C TYR A 279 -17.51 -20.36 16.40
N ARG A 280 -17.57 -19.52 17.43
CA ARG A 280 -18.70 -18.63 17.80
C ARG A 280 -18.99 -17.54 16.73
N GLY A 281 -18.91 -17.84 15.43
CA GLY A 281 -19.16 -16.93 14.30
C GLY A 281 -18.14 -15.80 14.16
N GLY A 282 -16.89 -15.97 14.62
CA GLY A 282 -15.88 -14.91 14.65
C GLY A 282 -15.58 -14.29 13.28
N SER A 283 -15.56 -15.12 12.22
CA SER A 283 -15.27 -14.70 10.85
C SER A 283 -16.44 -13.94 10.24
N ILE A 284 -17.66 -14.47 10.36
CA ILE A 284 -18.87 -13.74 9.98
C ILE A 284 -19.04 -12.45 10.77
N MET A 285 -18.71 -12.41 12.07
CA MET A 285 -18.76 -11.18 12.86
C MET A 285 -17.78 -10.12 12.36
N ALA A 286 -16.57 -10.52 11.98
CA ALA A 286 -15.56 -9.60 11.50
C ALA A 286 -15.89 -9.12 10.07
N MET A 287 -16.42 -10.00 9.21
CA MET A 287 -17.01 -9.62 7.92
C MET A 287 -18.14 -8.60 8.12
N HIS A 288 -19.12 -8.91 8.99
CA HIS A 288 -20.25 -8.03 9.30
C HIS A 288 -19.81 -6.66 9.80
N ARG A 289 -18.81 -6.59 10.69
CA ARG A 289 -18.27 -5.31 11.20
C ARG A 289 -17.55 -4.49 10.15
N ALA A 290 -16.88 -5.14 9.21
CA ALA A 290 -16.11 -4.47 8.16
C ALA A 290 -17.00 -4.04 6.97
N LEU A 291 -18.21 -4.59 6.86
CA LEU A 291 -19.25 -4.12 5.98
C LEU A 291 -19.91 -2.89 6.62
N GLU A 292 -19.48 -1.69 6.20
CA GLU A 292 -20.02 -0.40 6.66
C GLU A 292 -21.56 -0.31 6.50
N ASP A 293 -22.11 -1.02 5.51
CA ASP A 293 -23.53 -1.22 5.29
C ASP A 293 -23.94 -2.65 5.65
N LYS A 294 -24.44 -2.81 6.87
CA LYS A 294 -24.84 -4.08 7.48
C LYS A 294 -26.05 -4.74 6.80
N SER A 295 -26.75 -4.03 5.92
CA SER A 295 -28.01 -4.49 5.32
C SER A 295 -27.85 -5.36 4.07
N LEU A 296 -26.63 -5.49 3.53
CA LEU A 296 -26.42 -6.02 2.18
C LEU A 296 -26.19 -7.54 2.10
N ALA A 297 -25.94 -8.23 3.21
CA ALA A 297 -25.63 -9.65 3.19
C ALA A 297 -26.50 -10.47 4.16
N LYS A 298 -27.15 -11.52 3.63
CA LYS A 298 -27.73 -12.62 4.39
C LYS A 298 -26.58 -13.52 4.85
N LEU A 299 -26.33 -13.50 6.16
CA LEU A 299 -25.23 -14.22 6.81
C LEU A 299 -25.80 -15.38 7.62
N VAL A 300 -25.41 -16.61 7.27
CA VAL A 300 -25.81 -17.82 7.99
C VAL A 300 -24.55 -18.53 8.51
N THR A 301 -24.57 -18.99 9.75
CA THR A 301 -23.48 -19.80 10.34
C THR A 301 -24.00 -21.15 10.82
N VAL A 302 -23.24 -22.22 10.54
CA VAL A 302 -23.43 -23.56 11.08
C VAL A 302 -22.34 -23.85 12.07
N ASP A 303 -22.72 -23.93 13.34
CA ASP A 303 -21.81 -24.19 14.45
C ASP A 303 -21.84 -25.67 14.82
N ILE A 304 -20.70 -26.34 14.60
CA ILE A 304 -20.56 -27.80 14.75
C ILE A 304 -20.14 -28.25 16.16
N ASN A 305 -19.91 -27.34 17.11
CA ASN A 305 -19.44 -27.69 18.47
C ASN A 305 -20.46 -27.32 19.57
N LEU A 306 -20.74 -28.28 20.47
CA LEU A 306 -21.79 -28.20 21.51
C LEU A 306 -21.29 -27.73 22.89
N PHE A 307 -20.11 -27.15 22.99
CA PHE A 307 -19.55 -26.73 24.28
C PHE A 307 -19.67 -25.21 24.46
N GLU A 308 -20.69 -24.84 25.23
CA GLU A 308 -21.05 -23.50 25.72
C GLU A 308 -22.00 -22.68 24.82
N GLU A 309 -23.23 -22.48 25.30
CA GLU A 309 -24.27 -21.58 24.75
C GLU A 309 -23.89 -20.08 24.74
N GLU A 310 -22.66 -19.71 25.09
CA GLU A 310 -22.29 -18.32 25.32
C GLU A 310 -21.64 -17.61 24.12
N ARG A 311 -22.21 -16.44 23.79
CA ARG A 311 -21.66 -15.31 23.00
C ARG A 311 -21.88 -15.24 21.47
N LEU A 312 -23.13 -15.37 21.01
CA LEU A 312 -23.61 -14.69 19.78
C LEU A 312 -24.98 -14.01 19.93
N LYS A 313 -25.66 -14.15 21.08
CA LYS A 313 -27.03 -13.67 21.35
C LYS A 313 -27.25 -12.15 21.14
N SER A 314 -26.19 -11.36 20.93
CA SER A 314 -26.25 -9.90 20.74
C SER A 314 -26.30 -9.43 19.28
N PHE A 315 -26.25 -10.32 18.27
CA PHE A 315 -26.30 -9.93 16.86
C PHE A 315 -27.58 -10.44 16.21
N THR A 316 -28.55 -9.54 16.03
CA THR A 316 -29.88 -9.84 15.48
C THR A 316 -29.88 -10.13 13.98
N GLU A 317 -28.78 -9.84 13.27
CA GLU A 317 -28.68 -9.88 11.81
C GLU A 317 -27.94 -11.11 11.26
N ILE A 318 -27.41 -11.99 12.13
CA ILE A 318 -26.74 -13.23 11.75
C ILE A 318 -27.64 -14.41 12.12
N GLU A 319 -27.98 -15.26 11.15
CA GLU A 319 -28.76 -16.45 11.40
C GLU A 319 -27.85 -17.62 11.80
N ARG A 320 -28.15 -18.27 12.93
CA ARG A 320 -27.33 -19.36 13.48
C ARG A 320 -28.09 -20.68 13.44
N ILE A 321 -27.39 -21.72 12.99
CA ILE A 321 -27.83 -23.12 13.02
C ILE A 321 -26.79 -23.91 13.82
N THR A 322 -27.25 -24.80 14.70
CA THR A 322 -26.37 -25.61 15.56
C THR A 322 -26.58 -27.09 15.32
N GLY A 323 -25.49 -27.84 15.22
CA GLY A 323 -25.54 -29.28 15.08
C GLY A 323 -24.53 -29.79 14.07
N ASP A 324 -24.57 -31.09 13.83
CA ASP A 324 -23.72 -31.73 12.83
C ASP A 324 -24.07 -31.20 11.43
N ALA A 325 -23.09 -30.57 10.77
CA ALA A 325 -23.24 -29.93 9.46
C ALA A 325 -23.70 -30.88 8.35
N VAL A 326 -23.50 -32.20 8.52
CA VAL A 326 -23.95 -33.22 7.56
C VAL A 326 -25.29 -33.87 7.95
N SER A 327 -25.87 -33.50 9.09
CA SER A 327 -27.16 -34.02 9.50
C SER A 327 -28.28 -33.50 8.59
N LYS A 328 -29.25 -34.37 8.28
CA LYS A 328 -30.41 -34.01 7.44
C LYS A 328 -31.17 -32.80 7.96
N GLN A 329 -31.25 -32.65 9.29
CA GLN A 329 -31.92 -31.53 9.92
C GLN A 329 -31.18 -30.21 9.63
N VAL A 330 -29.88 -30.16 9.90
CA VAL A 330 -29.05 -28.96 9.68
C VAL A 330 -29.03 -28.57 8.21
N ILE A 331 -28.83 -29.54 7.31
CA ILE A 331 -28.86 -29.29 5.85
C ILE A 331 -30.21 -28.68 5.44
N SER A 332 -31.33 -29.22 5.94
CA SER A 332 -32.66 -28.70 5.62
C SER A 332 -32.84 -27.27 6.13
N GLU A 333 -32.36 -26.98 7.33
CA GLU A 333 -32.43 -25.64 7.91
C GLU A 333 -31.60 -24.64 7.11
N VAL A 334 -30.36 -24.99 6.73
CA VAL A 334 -29.50 -24.12 5.92
C VAL A 334 -30.14 -23.81 4.57
N VAL A 335 -30.62 -24.82 3.85
CA VAL A 335 -31.28 -24.61 2.54
C VAL A 335 -32.50 -23.70 2.67
N LYS A 336 -33.30 -23.89 3.73
CA LYS A 336 -34.45 -23.01 4.03
C LYS A 336 -34.00 -21.58 4.33
N LYS A 337 -32.88 -21.39 5.05
CA LYS A 337 -32.36 -20.06 5.34
C LYS A 337 -31.91 -19.30 4.11
N PHE A 338 -31.54 -19.97 3.03
CA PHE A 338 -31.25 -19.30 1.75
C PHE A 338 -32.41 -19.35 0.75
N ASP A 339 -33.59 -19.81 1.16
CA ASP A 339 -34.77 -19.94 0.29
C ASP A 339 -34.51 -20.80 -0.97
N GLY A 340 -33.49 -21.68 -0.93
CA GLY A 340 -33.02 -22.46 -2.08
C GLY A 340 -32.29 -21.67 -3.16
N GLU A 341 -32.04 -20.37 -2.94
CA GLU A 341 -31.24 -19.55 -3.85
C GLU A 341 -29.77 -19.98 -3.85
N PRO A 342 -29.04 -19.77 -4.97
CA PRO A 342 -27.60 -19.92 -4.97
C PRO A 342 -26.96 -19.09 -3.86
N ILE A 343 -25.78 -19.43 -3.40
CA ILE A 343 -25.07 -18.60 -2.44
C ILE A 343 -23.85 -17.95 -3.09
N ASP A 344 -23.37 -16.86 -2.52
CA ASP A 344 -22.24 -16.12 -3.08
C ASP A 344 -20.92 -16.65 -2.52
N LEU A 345 -20.90 -17.02 -1.23
CA LEU A 345 -19.69 -17.51 -0.56
C LEU A 345 -20.03 -18.60 0.47
N ILE A 346 -19.34 -19.74 0.39
CA ILE A 346 -19.17 -20.62 1.55
C ILE A 346 -17.79 -20.37 2.15
N TYR A 347 -17.76 -20.15 3.44
CA TYR A 347 -16.55 -20.19 4.24
C TYR A 347 -16.58 -21.44 5.12
N ILE A 348 -15.53 -22.25 5.05
CA ILE A 348 -15.40 -23.49 5.81
C ILE A 348 -14.18 -23.37 6.72
N ASP A 349 -14.44 -23.30 8.01
CA ASP A 349 -13.44 -23.32 9.06
C ASP A 349 -13.27 -24.76 9.55
N GLY A 350 -12.26 -25.45 9.03
CA GLY A 350 -12.00 -26.85 9.33
C GLY A 350 -10.83 -27.01 10.27
N ASP A 351 -11.06 -27.27 11.56
CA ASP A 351 -10.06 -28.03 12.32
C ASP A 351 -10.06 -29.45 11.69
N HIS A 352 -8.91 -29.90 11.19
CA HIS A 352 -8.68 -31.21 10.53
C HIS A 352 -9.27 -32.40 11.30
N LYS A 353 -9.62 -32.22 12.58
CA LYS A 353 -10.25 -33.21 13.45
C LYS A 353 -11.72 -33.51 13.12
N TYR A 354 -12.41 -32.70 12.31
CA TYR A 354 -13.86 -32.83 12.08
C TYR A 354 -14.19 -33.28 10.66
N GLU A 355 -14.28 -34.60 10.47
CA GLU A 355 -14.72 -35.25 9.22
C GLU A 355 -16.05 -34.70 8.68
N SER A 356 -16.95 -34.26 9.57
CA SER A 356 -18.24 -33.66 9.21
C SER A 356 -18.12 -32.32 8.48
N THR A 357 -17.15 -31.47 8.83
CA THR A 357 -16.92 -30.17 8.17
C THR A 357 -16.48 -30.34 6.72
N ILE A 358 -15.68 -31.37 6.47
CA ILE A 358 -15.19 -31.75 5.15
C ILE A 358 -16.32 -32.31 4.28
N ALA A 359 -17.15 -33.21 4.83
CA ALA A 359 -18.28 -33.77 4.09
C ALA A 359 -19.37 -32.71 3.81
N ALA A 360 -19.50 -31.70 4.66
CA ALA A 360 -20.37 -30.56 4.45
C ALA A 360 -19.99 -29.77 3.17
N TYR A 361 -18.70 -29.62 2.85
CA TYR A 361 -18.25 -28.93 1.62
C TYR A 361 -18.95 -29.47 0.37
N GLY A 362 -18.83 -30.78 0.11
CA GLY A 362 -19.40 -31.37 -1.09
C GLY A 362 -20.92 -31.26 -1.13
N ILE A 363 -21.58 -31.42 0.03
CA ILE A 363 -23.04 -31.31 0.14
C ILE A 363 -23.49 -29.88 -0.20
N TYR A 364 -22.94 -28.87 0.47
CA TYR A 364 -23.38 -27.49 0.31
C TYR A 364 -22.94 -26.88 -1.01
N THR A 365 -21.76 -27.24 -1.54
CA THR A 365 -21.39 -26.81 -2.90
C THR A 365 -22.32 -27.37 -3.96
N THR A 366 -22.74 -28.62 -3.81
CA THR A 366 -23.71 -29.25 -4.72
C THR A 366 -25.09 -28.60 -4.61
N LEU A 367 -25.60 -28.43 -3.38
CA LEU A 367 -26.96 -27.98 -3.13
C LEU A 367 -27.13 -26.48 -3.35
N LEU A 368 -26.16 -25.67 -2.92
CA LEU A 368 -26.27 -24.21 -2.88
C LEU A 368 -25.47 -23.51 -3.98
N LYS A 369 -24.71 -24.25 -4.79
CA LYS A 369 -23.98 -23.76 -5.97
C LYS A 369 -23.27 -22.41 -5.72
N PRO A 370 -22.36 -22.35 -4.73
CA PRO A 370 -21.66 -21.13 -4.38
C PRO A 370 -20.85 -20.58 -5.54
N ARG A 371 -20.78 -19.26 -5.65
CA ARG A 371 -19.82 -18.59 -6.53
C ARG A 371 -18.38 -18.73 -6.01
N PHE A 372 -18.21 -18.70 -4.69
CA PHE A 372 -16.91 -18.77 -4.03
C PHE A 372 -16.92 -19.76 -2.85
N VAL A 373 -15.80 -20.46 -2.66
CA VAL A 373 -15.55 -21.24 -1.45
C VAL A 373 -14.17 -20.92 -0.89
N ILE A 374 -14.11 -20.67 0.42
CA ILE A 374 -12.87 -20.41 1.16
C ILE A 374 -12.73 -21.48 2.24
N PHE A 375 -11.52 -22.00 2.40
CA PHE A 375 -11.18 -22.96 3.44
C PHE A 375 -10.12 -22.41 4.37
N ASP A 376 -10.33 -22.61 5.67
CA ASP A 376 -9.34 -22.45 6.73
C ASP A 376 -8.82 -23.83 7.12
N ASP A 377 -7.50 -23.95 7.13
CA ASP A 377 -6.75 -25.08 7.68
C ASP A 377 -7.29 -26.48 7.28
N ILE A 378 -7.51 -26.75 5.97
CA ILE A 378 -7.86 -28.10 5.50
C ILE A 378 -6.72 -28.69 4.68
N THR A 379 -6.19 -29.81 5.17
CA THR A 379 -5.35 -30.68 4.34
C THR A 379 -6.28 -31.47 3.40
N LEU A 380 -6.52 -30.96 2.18
CA LEU A 380 -7.32 -31.64 1.15
C LEU A 380 -6.61 -32.93 0.71
N ASN A 381 -6.90 -34.07 1.36
CA ASN A 381 -6.24 -35.35 1.10
C ASN A 381 -7.16 -36.38 0.41
N ASP A 382 -6.55 -37.46 -0.10
CA ASP A 382 -7.25 -38.59 -0.73
C ASP A 382 -8.32 -39.25 0.15
N SER A 383 -8.26 -39.06 1.48
CA SER A 383 -9.26 -39.57 2.40
C SER A 383 -10.60 -38.87 2.22
N MET A 384 -10.62 -37.58 1.85
CA MET A 384 -11.87 -36.86 1.56
C MET A 384 -12.63 -37.45 0.37
N PHE A 385 -11.92 -37.83 -0.70
CA PHE A 385 -12.52 -38.43 -1.89
C PHE A 385 -13.11 -39.82 -1.58
N ARG A 386 -12.46 -40.58 -0.69
CA ARG A 386 -12.97 -41.88 -0.20
C ARG A 386 -14.20 -41.69 0.69
N MET A 387 -14.16 -40.74 1.62
CA MET A 387 -15.28 -40.42 2.51
C MET A 387 -16.51 -39.91 1.74
N TRP A 388 -16.30 -39.05 0.74
CA TRP A 388 -17.34 -38.56 -0.16
C TRP A 388 -18.03 -39.70 -0.91
N ARG A 389 -17.24 -40.63 -1.48
CA ARG A 389 -17.78 -41.83 -2.13
C ARG A 389 -18.55 -42.71 -1.15
N GLU A 390 -18.10 -42.84 0.09
CA GLU A 390 -18.79 -43.66 1.09
C GLU A 390 -20.08 -43.01 1.61
N LEU A 391 -20.12 -41.68 1.69
CA LEU A 391 -21.31 -40.91 2.05
C LEU A 391 -22.40 -41.00 0.96
N LEU A 392 -21.98 -40.91 -0.31
CA LEU A 392 -22.86 -41.17 -1.47
C LEU A 392 -23.41 -42.62 -1.44
N ARG A 393 -22.55 -43.59 -1.09
CA ARG A 393 -22.92 -45.01 -1.00
C ARG A 393 -23.91 -45.31 0.12
N THR A 394 -23.81 -44.59 1.24
CA THR A 394 -24.62 -44.85 2.46
C THR A 394 -25.91 -44.03 2.53
N GLN A 395 -25.97 -42.83 1.96
CA GLN A 395 -27.16 -41.95 1.98
C GLN A 395 -28.06 -42.10 0.74
N GLY A 396 -27.61 -42.83 -0.28
CA GLY A 396 -28.43 -43.32 -1.40
C GLY A 396 -28.55 -42.34 -2.58
N GLU A 397 -28.37 -42.89 -3.78
CA GLU A 397 -28.47 -42.26 -5.13
C GLU A 397 -29.78 -41.48 -5.41
N LYS A 398 -30.74 -41.44 -4.48
CA LYS A 398 -32.05 -40.81 -4.69
C LYS A 398 -32.10 -39.31 -4.39
N ILE A 399 -31.09 -38.72 -3.76
CA ILE A 399 -31.09 -37.29 -3.41
C ILE A 399 -30.19 -36.47 -4.34
N ILE A 400 -29.14 -37.06 -4.92
CA ILE A 400 -28.16 -36.37 -5.75
C ILE A 400 -27.84 -37.27 -6.95
N ASN A 401 -28.08 -36.78 -8.17
CA ASN A 401 -27.71 -37.50 -9.40
C ASN A 401 -26.18 -37.41 -9.55
N ALA A 402 -25.46 -38.38 -8.98
CA ALA A 402 -24.04 -38.31 -8.64
C ALA A 402 -23.05 -38.35 -9.83
N VAL A 403 -23.55 -38.40 -11.08
CA VAL A 403 -22.68 -38.44 -12.28
C VAL A 403 -22.23 -37.03 -12.71
N GLU A 404 -22.84 -35.95 -12.19
CA GLU A 404 -22.54 -34.57 -12.59
C GLU A 404 -21.70 -33.76 -11.60
N VAL A 405 -21.18 -34.37 -10.52
CA VAL A 405 -20.46 -33.63 -9.47
C VAL A 405 -19.15 -34.32 -9.08
N GLU A 406 -18.13 -34.13 -9.91
CA GLU A 406 -16.73 -34.21 -9.46
C GLU A 406 -16.26 -32.82 -9.01
N PRO A 407 -15.62 -32.68 -7.83
CA PRO A 407 -14.87 -31.47 -7.52
C PRO A 407 -13.76 -31.33 -8.57
N SER A 408 -13.81 -30.25 -9.34
CA SER A 408 -12.88 -29.97 -10.45
C SER A 408 -11.45 -29.64 -10.01
N ILE A 409 -11.18 -29.58 -8.71
CA ILE A 409 -9.93 -29.10 -8.14
C ILE A 409 -9.36 -30.16 -7.20
N ARG A 410 -8.19 -30.69 -7.58
CA ARG A 410 -7.34 -31.59 -6.79
C ARG A 410 -6.04 -30.84 -6.52
N PRO A 411 -5.77 -30.36 -5.29
CA PRO A 411 -4.47 -29.78 -4.99
C PRO A 411 -3.41 -30.88 -5.00
N GLU A 412 -2.31 -30.64 -5.69
CA GLU A 412 -1.19 -31.58 -5.83
C GLU A 412 -0.29 -31.63 -4.58
N GLN A 413 -0.58 -30.86 -3.52
CA GLN A 413 0.29 -30.73 -2.35
C GLN A 413 -0.41 -30.97 -1.00
N THR A 414 0.34 -31.58 -0.08
CA THR A 414 -0.07 -32.10 1.23
C THR A 414 0.11 -31.13 2.40
N ASN A 415 0.46 -29.85 2.15
CA ASN A 415 0.64 -28.90 3.24
C ASN A 415 -0.72 -28.29 3.65
N PRO A 416 -1.05 -28.23 4.96
CA PRO A 416 -2.20 -27.49 5.44
C PRO A 416 -2.04 -26.01 5.10
N GLY A 417 -3.04 -25.42 4.47
CA GLY A 417 -2.99 -24.03 4.01
C GLY A 417 -4.36 -23.49 3.58
N PHE A 418 -4.45 -22.17 3.54
CA PHE A 418 -5.65 -21.46 3.10
C PHE A 418 -5.86 -21.61 1.60
N GLY A 419 -7.09 -21.97 1.19
CA GLY A 419 -7.47 -22.11 -0.22
C GLY A 419 -8.68 -21.26 -0.55
N LEU A 420 -8.57 -20.41 -1.58
CA LEU A 420 -9.71 -19.77 -2.24
C LEU A 420 -10.01 -20.51 -3.53
N ILE A 421 -11.25 -20.98 -3.69
CA ILE A 421 -11.75 -21.64 -4.88
C ILE A 421 -12.86 -20.80 -5.49
N GLN A 422 -12.68 -20.38 -6.75
CA GLN A 422 -13.77 -19.86 -7.56
C GLN A 422 -14.41 -21.01 -8.33
N ILE A 423 -15.72 -21.18 -8.17
CA ILE A 423 -16.48 -22.20 -8.89
C ILE A 423 -17.03 -21.53 -10.15
N ARG A 424 -16.78 -22.16 -11.32
CA ARG A 424 -17.20 -21.67 -12.63
C ARG A 424 -18.57 -22.19 -13.02
#